data_AF-A0A7X6CB99-F1
#
_entry.id   AF-A0A7X6CB99-F1
#
_cell.length_a   1.000
_cell.length_b   1.000
_cell.length_c   1.000
_cell.angle_alpha   90.00
_cell.angle_beta   90.00
_cell.angle_gamma   90.00
#
_symmetry.space_group_name_H-M   'P 1'
#
loop_
_entity.id
_entity.type
_entity.pdbx_description
1 polymer ?
#
loop_
_entity_poly.entity_id
_entity_poly.type
_entity_poly.pdbx_seq_one_letter_code
_entity_poly.pdbx_strand_id
1 'polypeptide(L)'
;MYILSEDEFHREAEPALRQVFVSDEPFDKPFSPNVTARRIVYPCFEYIEPPLIDAIVAAAINVGDPGCYLYNLWTRKEDLRHCYIPFSEFSAAYLGTGDINDLIGHKLGMIPDSENILYSPTGKWGIIVSHEHHGMLGGVVEFIEDIHRSIPDLDEQVYNFIEERLRNHDTGTFNTVVLRWLPGLLAHVYGQIKAEEILQKIGVKPRYWKK
;
A
#
# COMPACT_ATOMS: atom_id res chain seq x y z
N MET A 1 -5.82 7.45 19.97
CA MET A 1 -5.93 6.23 19.14
C MET A 1 -7.05 5.34 19.69
N TYR A 2 -7.80 4.61 18.86
CA TYR A 2 -8.79 3.63 19.34
C TYR A 2 -8.95 2.46 18.36
N ILE A 3 -9.24 1.28 18.90
CA ILE A 3 -9.52 0.08 18.13
C ILE A 3 -11.03 0.00 17.86
N LEU A 4 -11.40 -0.33 16.63
CA LEU A 4 -12.79 -0.45 16.22
C LEU A 4 -13.27 -1.89 16.42
N SER A 5 -14.50 -2.04 16.89
CA SER A 5 -15.28 -3.26 16.70
C SER A 5 -15.66 -3.46 15.22
N GLU A 6 -16.06 -4.66 14.84
CA GLU A 6 -16.53 -4.95 13.47
C GLU A 6 -17.72 -4.06 13.08
N ASP A 7 -18.67 -3.83 13.99
CA ASP A 7 -19.82 -2.95 13.73
C ASP A 7 -19.40 -1.49 13.53
N GLU A 8 -18.43 -1.00 14.30
CA GLU A 8 -17.86 0.35 14.11
C GLU A 8 -17.08 0.43 12.79
N PHE A 9 -16.31 -0.60 12.44
CA PHE A 9 -15.61 -0.66 11.15
C PHE A 9 -16.60 -0.56 9.99
N HIS A 10 -17.61 -1.42 9.93
CA HIS A 10 -18.60 -1.44 8.86
C HIS A 10 -19.37 -0.11 8.75
N ARG A 11 -19.65 0.54 9.89
CA ARG A 11 -20.39 1.79 9.93
C ARG A 11 -19.55 3.01 9.57
N GLU A 12 -18.31 3.07 10.04
CA GLU A 12 -17.53 4.32 10.08
C GLU A 12 -16.32 4.30 9.14
N ALA A 13 -15.64 3.17 9.02
CA ALA A 13 -14.33 3.10 8.39
C ALA A 13 -14.38 2.41 7.01
N GLU A 14 -15.15 1.32 6.87
CA GLU A 14 -15.31 0.61 5.61
C GLU A 14 -15.82 1.50 4.45
N PRO A 15 -16.81 2.41 4.66
CA PRO A 15 -17.26 3.29 3.59
C PRO A 15 -16.14 4.19 3.03
N ALA A 16 -15.19 4.60 3.87
CA ALA A 16 -14.02 5.38 3.45
C ALA A 16 -12.98 4.49 2.76
N LEU A 17 -12.73 3.28 3.29
CA LEU A 17 -11.87 2.29 2.66
C LEU A 17 -12.31 2.01 1.22
N ARG A 18 -13.61 1.76 1.02
CA ARG A 18 -14.18 1.38 -0.29
C ARG A 18 -14.27 2.54 -1.29
N GLN A 19 -14.13 3.79 -0.83
CA GLN A 19 -13.92 4.92 -1.74
C GLN A 19 -12.53 4.87 -2.41
N VAL A 20 -11.54 4.32 -1.72
CA VAL A 20 -10.16 4.20 -2.20
C VAL A 20 -9.94 2.86 -2.89
N PHE A 21 -10.37 1.76 -2.26
CA PHE A 21 -10.06 0.39 -2.68
C PHE A 21 -11.32 -0.47 -2.90
N VAL A 22 -11.52 -0.97 -4.12
CA VAL A 22 -12.60 -1.93 -4.44
C VAL A 22 -12.27 -3.37 -4.04
N SER A 23 -11.00 -3.65 -3.79
CA SER A 23 -10.49 -4.96 -3.38
C SER A 23 -9.28 -4.76 -2.48
N ASP A 24 -9.07 -5.70 -1.58
CA ASP A 24 -7.91 -5.74 -0.67
C ASP A 24 -6.72 -6.49 -1.29
N GLU A 25 -6.85 -6.91 -2.56
CA GLU A 25 -5.86 -7.66 -3.34
C GLU A 25 -4.84 -6.72 -4.03
N PRO A 26 -3.57 -6.63 -3.58
CA PRO A 26 -2.58 -5.73 -4.17
C PRO A 26 -2.11 -6.17 -5.57
N PHE A 27 -2.35 -7.41 -6.00
CA PHE A 27 -1.85 -7.91 -7.29
C PHE A 27 -2.76 -7.66 -8.50
N ASP A 28 -3.99 -7.16 -8.32
CA ASP A 28 -4.94 -6.94 -9.41
C ASP A 28 -5.29 -5.46 -9.63
N LYS A 29 -6.53 -5.06 -9.35
CA LYS A 29 -7.04 -3.70 -9.57
C LYS A 29 -7.61 -3.16 -8.27
N PRO A 30 -6.77 -2.94 -7.24
CA PRO A 30 -7.27 -2.61 -5.91
C PRO A 30 -8.00 -1.27 -5.88
N PHE A 31 -7.53 -0.28 -6.64
CA PHE A 31 -8.12 1.07 -6.59
C PHE A 31 -9.52 1.19 -7.21
N SER A 32 -10.34 1.99 -6.54
CA SER A 32 -11.57 2.56 -7.07
C SER A 32 -11.33 3.40 -8.32
N PRO A 33 -12.28 3.42 -9.29
CA PRO A 33 -12.22 4.32 -10.44
C PRO A 33 -12.05 5.80 -10.08
N ASN A 34 -12.49 6.22 -8.89
CA ASN A 34 -12.39 7.60 -8.42
C ASN A 34 -10.98 7.99 -7.96
N VAL A 35 -10.11 7.01 -7.67
CA VAL A 35 -8.71 7.27 -7.34
C VAL A 35 -7.94 7.49 -8.64
N THR A 36 -7.62 8.73 -8.96
CA THR A 36 -7.01 9.11 -10.24
C THR A 36 -5.49 9.15 -10.21
N ALA A 37 -4.89 9.33 -9.04
CA ALA A 37 -3.44 9.30 -8.87
C ALA A 37 -3.04 8.03 -8.10
N ARG A 38 -2.22 7.20 -8.74
CA ARG A 38 -1.84 5.86 -8.28
C ARG A 38 -0.33 5.67 -8.47
N ARG A 39 0.33 4.97 -7.56
CA ARG A 39 1.75 4.61 -7.63
C ARG A 39 1.97 3.23 -7.02
N ILE A 40 2.91 2.50 -7.61
CA ILE A 40 3.57 1.38 -6.94
C ILE A 40 4.75 1.97 -6.18
N VAL A 41 4.82 1.74 -4.87
CA VAL A 41 5.95 2.14 -4.03
C VAL A 41 6.78 0.94 -3.64
N TYR A 42 8.10 1.11 -3.63
CA TYR A 42 9.07 0.04 -3.43
C TYR A 42 10.43 0.59 -2.95
N PRO A 43 11.09 -0.06 -1.97
CA PRO A 43 10.62 -1.20 -1.18
C PRO A 43 9.60 -0.76 -0.11
N CYS A 44 8.67 -1.65 0.22
CA CYS A 44 7.69 -1.45 1.29
C CYS A 44 7.48 -2.78 2.02
N PHE A 45 8.18 -2.97 3.14
CA PHE A 45 8.10 -4.19 3.96
C PHE A 45 6.84 -4.17 4.84
N GLU A 46 6.80 -4.97 5.91
CA GLU A 46 5.70 -5.10 6.86
C GLU A 46 5.15 -3.75 7.37
N TYR A 47 6.05 -2.79 7.56
CA TYR A 47 5.75 -1.42 7.95
C TYR A 47 6.33 -0.45 6.94
N ILE A 48 5.66 0.68 6.77
CA ILE A 48 6.18 1.77 5.97
C ILE A 48 7.18 2.55 6.80
N GLU A 49 8.45 2.52 6.40
CA GLU A 49 9.53 3.23 7.09
C GLU A 49 9.67 4.67 6.57
N PRO A 50 10.28 5.57 7.38
CA PRO A 50 10.81 6.83 6.87
C PRO A 50 11.81 6.62 5.73
N PRO A 51 11.82 7.47 4.70
CA PRO A 51 11.10 8.75 4.61
C PRO A 51 9.66 8.64 4.09
N LEU A 52 9.21 7.48 3.59
CA LEU A 52 7.92 7.35 2.90
C LEU A 52 6.74 7.60 3.83
N ILE A 53 6.76 7.04 5.04
CA ILE A 53 5.64 7.23 5.97
C ILE A 53 5.49 8.69 6.44
N ASP A 54 6.62 9.39 6.61
CA ASP A 54 6.61 10.82 6.96
C ASP A 54 5.99 11.66 5.84
N ALA A 55 6.32 11.35 4.58
CA ALA A 55 5.72 12.00 3.42
C ALA A 55 4.21 11.71 3.31
N ILE A 56 3.79 10.47 3.56
CA ILE A 56 2.37 10.09 3.59
C ILE A 56 1.61 10.87 4.67
N VAL A 57 2.13 10.92 5.90
CA VAL A 57 1.49 11.65 7.01
C VAL A 57 1.40 13.14 6.71
N ALA A 58 2.48 13.75 6.20
CA ALA A 58 2.49 15.16 5.83
C ALA A 58 1.47 15.47 4.72
N ALA A 59 1.42 14.65 3.67
CA ALA A 59 0.46 14.81 2.57
C ALA A 59 -0.99 14.60 3.05
N ALA A 60 -1.23 13.63 3.94
CA ALA A 60 -2.54 13.37 4.52
C ALA A 60 -3.05 14.56 5.34
N ILE A 61 -2.18 15.20 6.13
CA ILE A 61 -2.49 16.43 6.86
C ILE A 61 -2.85 17.57 5.90
N ASN A 62 -2.11 17.71 4.78
CA ASN A 62 -2.37 18.77 3.80
C ASN A 62 -3.72 18.60 3.08
N VAL A 63 -4.20 17.37 2.91
CA VAL A 63 -5.56 17.12 2.38
C VAL A 63 -6.65 17.15 3.46
N GLY A 64 -6.28 17.52 4.69
CA GLY A 64 -7.20 17.82 5.80
C GLY A 64 -7.54 16.64 6.70
N ASP A 65 -6.81 15.52 6.62
CA ASP A 65 -7.06 14.38 7.51
C ASP A 65 -6.34 14.57 8.87
N PRO A 66 -7.01 14.34 10.00
CA PRO A 66 -6.40 14.46 11.34
C PRO A 66 -5.72 13.16 11.82
N GLY A 67 -5.84 12.09 11.05
CA GLY A 67 -5.35 10.75 11.36
C GLY A 67 -5.67 9.79 10.23
N CYS A 68 -5.45 8.50 10.46
CA CYS A 68 -5.75 7.46 9.49
C CYS A 68 -6.29 6.21 10.16
N TYR A 69 -6.90 5.34 9.35
CA TYR A 69 -7.22 3.98 9.76
C TYR A 69 -6.08 3.04 9.35
N LEU A 70 -5.77 2.09 10.23
CA LEU A 70 -4.94 0.92 9.96
C LEU A 70 -5.84 -0.32 9.94
N TYR A 71 -5.75 -1.11 8.87
CA TYR A 71 -6.46 -2.37 8.70
C TYR A 71 -5.47 -3.51 8.46
N ASN A 72 -5.42 -4.47 9.39
CA ASN A 72 -4.70 -5.72 9.21
C ASN A 72 -5.54 -6.70 8.37
N LEU A 73 -5.04 -7.09 7.19
CA LEU A 73 -5.74 -8.03 6.30
C LEU A 73 -5.61 -9.49 6.77
N TRP A 74 -4.57 -9.79 7.54
CA TRP A 74 -4.24 -11.15 7.98
C TRP A 74 -4.34 -11.27 9.48
N THR A 75 -5.51 -11.72 9.95
CA THR A 75 -5.79 -11.89 11.38
C THR A 75 -6.46 -13.23 11.62
N ARG A 76 -6.27 -13.81 12.81
CA ARG A 76 -7.11 -14.94 13.24
C ARG A 76 -8.52 -14.43 13.51
N LYS A 77 -9.51 -15.33 13.43
CA LYS A 77 -10.95 -14.99 13.46
C LYS A 77 -11.43 -14.19 14.68
N GLU A 78 -10.61 -14.09 15.72
CA GLU A 78 -10.90 -13.45 17.00
C GLU A 78 -10.06 -12.17 17.23
N ASP A 79 -9.16 -11.84 16.30
CA ASP A 79 -8.22 -10.73 16.47
C ASP A 79 -8.83 -9.39 16.00
N LEU A 80 -8.46 -8.32 16.71
CA LEU A 80 -8.77 -6.94 16.37
C LEU A 80 -8.07 -6.56 15.07
N ARG A 81 -8.82 -6.06 14.08
CA ARG A 81 -8.29 -5.82 12.72
C ARG A 81 -8.14 -4.35 12.37
N HIS A 82 -8.84 -3.48 13.08
CA HIS A 82 -9.07 -2.11 12.66
C HIS A 82 -8.72 -1.13 13.78
N CYS A 83 -7.92 -0.12 13.47
CA CYS A 83 -7.56 0.94 14.42
C CYS A 83 -7.62 2.30 13.76
N TYR A 84 -8.11 3.30 14.48
CA TYR A 84 -7.93 4.70 14.13
C TYR A 84 -6.77 5.31 14.92
N ILE A 85 -5.83 5.95 14.21
CA ILE A 85 -4.63 6.55 14.77
C ILE A 85 -4.62 8.04 14.42
N PRO A 86 -4.80 8.95 15.40
CA PRO A 86 -4.56 10.38 15.20
C PRO A 86 -3.10 10.63 14.80
N PHE A 87 -2.85 11.57 13.89
CA PHE A 87 -1.48 11.87 13.46
C PHE A 87 -0.59 12.41 14.59
N SER A 88 -1.17 13.04 15.61
CA SER A 88 -0.46 13.44 16.83
C SER A 88 0.11 12.27 17.63
N GLU A 89 -0.44 11.06 17.47
CA GLU A 89 0.00 9.84 18.15
C GLU A 89 0.70 8.86 17.19
N PHE A 90 0.69 9.13 15.88
CA PHE A 90 1.01 8.16 14.85
C PHE A 90 2.44 7.63 14.94
N SER A 91 3.43 8.50 15.06
CA SER A 91 4.84 8.09 15.13
C SER A 91 5.08 7.14 16.32
N ALA A 92 4.58 7.49 17.51
CA ALA A 92 4.72 6.65 18.70
C ALA A 92 3.97 5.32 18.59
N ALA A 93 2.77 5.32 18.00
CA ALA A 93 1.96 4.12 17.87
C ALA A 93 2.42 3.18 16.74
N TYR A 94 2.88 3.72 15.61
CA TYR A 94 3.19 2.96 14.40
C TYR A 94 4.67 2.57 14.28
N LEU A 95 5.58 3.50 14.62
CA LEU A 95 7.04 3.25 14.56
C LEU A 95 7.62 2.83 15.92
N GLY A 96 6.88 3.08 17.00
CA GLY A 96 7.25 2.70 18.36
C GLY A 96 8.21 3.68 19.04
N THR A 97 8.27 3.59 20.36
CA THR A 97 9.18 4.37 21.21
C THR A 97 10.28 3.52 21.85
N GLY A 98 10.41 2.26 21.45
CA GLY A 98 11.44 1.33 21.94
C GLY A 98 10.91 0.04 22.60
N ASP A 99 9.61 -0.05 22.91
CA ASP A 99 8.94 -1.29 23.33
C ASP A 99 8.01 -1.79 22.21
N ILE A 100 8.21 -3.03 21.79
CA ILE A 100 7.41 -3.68 20.75
C ILE A 100 5.93 -3.82 21.15
N ASN A 101 5.65 -3.92 22.45
CA ASN A 101 4.27 -4.04 22.95
C ASN A 101 3.46 -2.76 22.75
N ASP A 102 4.13 -1.62 22.56
CA ASP A 102 3.47 -0.34 22.32
C ASP A 102 3.01 -0.18 20.87
N LEU A 103 3.63 -0.93 19.94
CA LEU A 103 3.29 -0.90 18.53
C LEU A 103 1.84 -1.32 18.30
N ILE A 104 1.13 -0.53 17.50
CA ILE A 104 -0.25 -0.83 17.12
C ILE A 104 -0.33 -2.16 16.35
N GLY A 105 0.67 -2.49 15.54
CA GLY A 105 0.72 -3.77 14.84
C GLY A 105 0.68 -4.96 15.81
N HIS A 106 1.47 -4.90 16.89
CA HIS A 106 1.46 -5.93 17.92
C HIS A 106 0.09 -6.02 18.63
N LYS A 107 -0.53 -4.87 18.93
CA LYS A 107 -1.87 -4.82 19.56
C LYS A 107 -2.99 -5.37 18.66
N LEU A 108 -2.83 -5.27 17.34
CA LEU A 108 -3.72 -5.84 16.33
C LEU A 108 -3.36 -7.28 15.94
N GLY A 109 -2.40 -7.91 16.64
CA GLY A 109 -1.94 -9.27 16.32
C GLY A 109 -1.36 -9.40 14.92
N MET A 110 -0.82 -8.32 14.35
CA MET A 110 -0.15 -8.36 13.05
C MET A 110 1.03 -9.33 13.13
N ILE A 111 1.04 -10.27 12.20
CA ILE A 111 2.15 -11.20 12.03
C ILE A 111 3.21 -10.55 11.13
N PRO A 112 4.50 -10.91 11.30
CA PRO A 112 5.52 -10.61 10.31
C PRO A 112 5.04 -11.00 8.90
N ASP A 113 5.42 -10.21 7.90
CA ASP A 113 5.02 -10.31 6.50
C ASP A 113 3.50 -10.22 6.21
N SER A 114 2.70 -9.68 7.15
CA SER A 114 1.27 -9.46 6.91
C SER A 114 0.97 -8.23 6.05
N GLU A 115 0.00 -8.39 5.17
CA GLU A 115 -0.56 -7.29 4.40
C GLU A 115 -1.42 -6.40 5.28
N ASN A 116 -1.28 -5.09 5.11
CA ASN A 116 -2.04 -4.11 5.85
C ASN A 116 -2.38 -2.91 4.98
N ILE A 117 -3.40 -2.16 5.39
CA ILE A 117 -3.87 -0.97 4.70
C ILE A 117 -3.82 0.22 5.66
N LEU A 118 -3.16 1.30 5.25
CA LEU A 118 -3.35 2.62 5.84
C LEU A 118 -4.25 3.44 4.92
N TYR A 119 -5.29 4.08 5.44
CA TYR A 119 -6.20 4.86 4.60
C TYR A 119 -6.86 6.04 5.31
N SER A 120 -7.29 6.99 4.48
CA SER A 120 -7.96 8.22 4.83
C SER A 120 -9.32 7.98 5.49
N PRO A 121 -9.62 8.66 6.60
CA PRO A 121 -10.97 8.67 7.18
C PRO A 121 -12.01 9.34 6.27
N THR A 122 -11.55 10.19 5.33
CA THR A 122 -12.39 10.89 4.36
C THR A 122 -12.38 10.24 2.97
N GLY A 123 -11.74 9.07 2.82
CA GLY A 123 -11.70 8.33 1.55
C GLY A 123 -10.83 8.95 0.47
N LYS A 124 -9.94 9.89 0.81
CA LYS A 124 -9.12 10.64 -0.16
C LYS A 124 -7.84 9.93 -0.59
N TRP A 125 -7.32 9.02 0.21
CA TRP A 125 -6.07 8.32 -0.05
C TRP A 125 -5.98 7.00 0.71
N GLY A 126 -5.07 6.14 0.29
CA GLY A 126 -4.68 4.95 1.01
C GLY A 126 -3.48 4.26 0.39
N ILE A 127 -2.92 3.32 1.14
CA ILE A 127 -1.85 2.43 0.70
C ILE A 127 -2.14 1.01 1.20
N ILE A 128 -2.11 0.03 0.28
CA ILE A 128 -2.06 -1.40 0.64
C ILE A 128 -0.60 -1.83 0.61
N VAL A 129 -0.10 -2.38 1.70
CA VAL A 129 1.23 -2.98 1.80
C VAL A 129 1.10 -4.48 1.55
N SER A 130 1.87 -5.00 0.60
CA SER A 130 1.86 -6.41 0.23
C SER A 130 2.97 -7.19 0.91
N HIS A 131 2.72 -8.48 1.14
CA HIS A 131 3.73 -9.47 1.56
C HIS A 131 4.85 -9.69 0.53
N GLU A 132 4.73 -9.10 -0.67
CA GLU A 132 5.79 -9.06 -1.69
C GLU A 132 6.56 -7.74 -1.73
N HIS A 133 6.65 -7.08 -0.57
CA HIS A 133 7.50 -5.91 -0.31
C HIS A 133 7.22 -4.69 -1.20
N HIS A 134 5.99 -4.52 -1.69
CA HIS A 134 5.57 -3.35 -2.46
C HIS A 134 4.28 -2.78 -1.88
N GLY A 135 4.07 -1.48 -2.11
CA GLY A 135 2.86 -0.79 -1.70
C GLY A 135 2.06 -0.28 -2.90
N MET A 136 0.73 -0.35 -2.78
CA MET A 136 -0.22 0.22 -3.74
C MET A 136 -0.73 1.54 -3.17
N LEU A 137 -0.03 2.63 -3.47
CA LEU A 137 -0.35 3.98 -3.00
C LEU A 137 -1.31 4.68 -3.96
N GLY A 138 -2.39 5.26 -3.47
CA GLY A 138 -3.28 6.05 -4.32
C GLY A 138 -4.09 7.07 -3.54
N GLY A 139 -4.56 8.10 -4.24
CA GLY A 139 -5.43 9.10 -3.68
C GLY A 139 -5.80 10.21 -4.66
N VAL A 140 -6.27 11.32 -4.10
CA VAL A 140 -6.41 12.59 -4.81
C VAL A 140 -5.06 13.08 -5.32
N VAL A 141 -5.08 13.90 -6.37
CA VAL A 141 -3.85 14.35 -7.06
C VAL A 141 -2.94 15.11 -6.11
N GLU A 142 -3.50 16.00 -5.30
CA GLU A 142 -2.77 16.83 -4.33
C GLU A 142 -1.97 15.97 -3.34
N PHE A 143 -2.55 14.86 -2.88
CA PHE A 143 -1.89 13.94 -1.95
C PHE A 143 -0.68 13.25 -2.61
N ILE A 144 -0.82 12.77 -3.84
CA ILE A 144 0.27 12.07 -4.54
C ILE A 144 1.39 13.03 -4.95
N GLU A 145 1.05 14.24 -5.40
CA GLU A 145 2.04 15.27 -5.76
C GLU A 145 2.84 15.75 -4.53
N ASP A 146 2.20 15.84 -3.37
CA ASP A 146 2.89 16.16 -2.13
C ASP A 146 3.95 15.10 -1.77
N ILE A 147 3.61 13.82 -1.91
CA ILE A 147 4.55 12.71 -1.67
C ILE A 147 5.67 12.72 -2.72
N HIS A 148 5.34 12.94 -3.99
CA HIS A 148 6.31 13.01 -5.09
C HIS A 148 7.39 14.07 -4.85
N ARG A 149 7.00 15.24 -4.31
CA ARG A 149 7.95 16.31 -3.94
C ARG A 149 8.87 15.94 -2.78
N SER A 150 8.45 15.01 -1.92
CA SER A 150 9.20 14.60 -0.72
C SER A 150 10.00 13.32 -0.88
N ILE A 151 9.62 12.46 -1.83
CA ILE A 151 10.23 11.15 -2.04
C ILE A 151 10.96 11.17 -3.39
N PRO A 152 12.30 11.26 -3.39
CA PRO A 152 13.08 11.14 -4.60
C PRO A 152 12.79 9.81 -5.31
N ASP A 153 12.84 9.85 -6.64
CA ASP A 153 12.76 8.67 -7.49
C ASP A 153 11.47 7.84 -7.32
N LEU A 154 10.38 8.44 -6.83
CA LEU A 154 9.10 7.76 -6.61
C LEU A 154 8.56 7.09 -7.88
N ASP A 155 8.74 7.71 -9.04
CA ASP A 155 8.30 7.17 -10.33
C ASP A 155 9.20 6.02 -10.81
N GLU A 156 10.43 5.96 -10.33
CA GLU A 156 11.42 4.94 -10.65
C GLU A 156 11.24 3.66 -9.80
N GLN A 157 10.58 3.74 -8.65
CA GLN A 157 10.39 2.61 -7.72
C GLN A 157 9.72 1.39 -8.38
N VAL A 158 8.81 1.60 -9.35
CA VAL A 158 8.18 0.52 -10.11
C VAL A 158 9.20 -0.34 -10.88
N TYR A 159 10.27 0.27 -11.39
CA TYR A 159 11.30 -0.48 -12.12
C TYR A 159 12.08 -1.37 -11.17
N ASN A 160 12.47 -0.83 -10.01
CA ASN A 160 13.17 -1.58 -8.98
C ASN A 160 12.35 -2.79 -8.51
N PHE A 161 11.05 -2.59 -8.28
CA PHE A 161 10.12 -3.67 -7.93
C PHE A 161 10.14 -4.79 -8.98
N ILE A 162 9.92 -4.44 -10.25
CA ILE A 162 9.83 -5.45 -11.32
C ILE A 162 11.17 -6.15 -11.54
N GLU A 163 12.29 -5.40 -11.54
CA GLU A 163 13.64 -5.97 -11.70
C GLU A 163 13.96 -6.98 -10.61
N GLU A 164 13.63 -6.68 -9.35
CA GLU A 164 13.84 -7.62 -8.25
C GLU A 164 12.98 -8.88 -8.40
N ARG A 165 11.72 -8.73 -8.80
CA ARG A 165 10.82 -9.88 -9.05
C ARG A 165 11.35 -10.77 -10.17
N LEU A 166 11.88 -10.19 -11.24
CA LEU A 166 12.48 -10.95 -12.34
C LEU A 166 13.77 -11.66 -11.91
N ARG A 167 14.62 -10.99 -11.12
CA ARG A 167 15.83 -11.61 -10.55
C ARG A 167 15.46 -12.81 -9.69
N ASN A 168 14.48 -12.67 -8.80
CA ASN A 168 14.05 -13.74 -7.89
C ASN A 168 13.39 -14.91 -8.64
N HIS A 169 12.76 -14.65 -9.78
CA HIS A 169 12.26 -15.69 -10.69
C HIS A 169 13.42 -16.46 -11.35
N ASP A 170 14.40 -15.75 -11.92
CA ASP A 170 15.50 -16.37 -12.67
C ASP A 170 16.46 -17.17 -11.77
N THR A 171 16.58 -16.82 -10.49
CA THR A 171 17.38 -17.58 -9.51
C THR A 171 16.66 -18.80 -8.94
N GLY A 172 15.39 -19.05 -9.31
CA GLY A 172 14.61 -20.20 -8.85
C GLY A 172 14.22 -20.15 -7.37
N THR A 173 14.44 -19.00 -6.71
CA THR A 173 14.05 -18.78 -5.30
C THR A 173 12.53 -18.90 -5.13
N PHE A 174 11.78 -18.58 -6.19
CA PHE A 174 10.37 -18.86 -6.32
C PHE A 174 10.13 -19.58 -7.65
N ASN A 175 10.18 -20.92 -7.63
CA ASN A 175 9.77 -21.73 -8.76
C ASN A 175 8.35 -21.28 -9.19
N THR A 176 8.23 -20.71 -10.40
CA THR A 176 6.97 -20.48 -11.15
C THR A 176 6.12 -19.22 -10.91
N VAL A 177 6.69 -18.07 -10.52
CA VAL A 177 5.88 -16.83 -10.59
C VAL A 177 5.75 -16.36 -12.04
N VAL A 178 4.74 -16.86 -12.75
CA VAL A 178 4.29 -16.23 -13.98
C VAL A 178 3.66 -14.90 -13.60
N LEU A 179 4.30 -13.78 -13.96
CA LEU A 179 3.85 -12.41 -13.70
C LEU A 179 2.64 -12.03 -14.59
N ARG A 180 1.64 -12.90 -14.69
CA ARG A 180 0.44 -12.70 -15.51
C ARG A 180 -0.38 -11.51 -15.06
N TRP A 181 -0.34 -11.22 -13.76
CA TRP A 181 -1.04 -10.11 -13.14
C TRP A 181 -0.35 -8.76 -13.45
N LEU A 182 0.97 -8.74 -13.66
CA LEU A 182 1.76 -7.52 -13.76
C LEU A 182 1.30 -6.56 -14.88
N PRO A 183 1.02 -7.00 -16.12
CA PRO A 183 0.51 -6.07 -17.14
C PRO A 183 -0.83 -5.44 -16.77
N GLY A 184 -1.72 -6.21 -16.13
CA GLY A 184 -3.02 -5.73 -15.68
C GLY A 184 -2.88 -4.69 -14.57
N LEU A 185 -2.01 -4.97 -13.60
CA LEU A 185 -1.67 -4.05 -12.52
C LEU A 185 -1.05 -2.76 -13.04
N LEU A 186 -0.05 -2.85 -13.93
CA LEU A 186 0.61 -1.67 -14.50
C LEU A 186 -0.36 -0.81 -15.31
N ALA A 187 -1.24 -1.43 -16.10
CA ALA A 187 -2.26 -0.70 -16.85
C ALA A 187 -3.27 -0.01 -15.92
N HIS A 188 -3.57 -0.63 -14.77
CA HIS A 188 -4.42 -0.03 -13.75
C HIS A 188 -3.75 1.15 -13.06
N VAL A 189 -2.45 1.08 -12.75
CA VAL A 189 -1.75 2.16 -12.03
C VAL A 189 -1.34 3.30 -12.95
N TYR A 190 -0.74 2.99 -14.11
CA TYR A 190 -0.08 3.97 -14.98
C TYR A 190 -0.82 4.21 -16.30
N GLY A 191 -1.89 3.45 -16.58
CA GLY A 191 -2.56 3.46 -17.87
C GLY A 191 -1.87 2.55 -18.91
N GLN A 192 -2.62 2.15 -19.93
CA GLN A 192 -2.19 1.14 -20.90
C GLN A 192 -0.88 1.50 -21.61
N ILE A 193 -0.75 2.74 -22.10
CA ILE A 193 0.42 3.18 -22.86
C ILE A 193 1.68 3.11 -21.99
N LYS A 194 1.61 3.66 -20.76
CA LYS A 194 2.76 3.69 -19.87
C LYS A 194 3.15 2.30 -19.38
N ALA A 195 2.17 1.43 -19.14
CA ALA A 195 2.40 0.04 -18.79
C ALA A 195 3.21 -0.70 -19.87
N GLU A 196 2.87 -0.50 -21.15
CA GLU A 196 3.60 -1.07 -22.27
C GLU A 196 5.04 -0.54 -22.36
N GLU A 197 5.24 0.78 -22.16
CA GLU A 197 6.57 1.38 -22.10
C GLU A 197 7.44 0.78 -20.98
N ILE A 198 6.88 0.62 -19.77
CA ILE A 198 7.57 0.04 -18.61
C ILE A 198 8.01 -1.40 -18.94
N LEU A 199 7.09 -2.22 -19.44
CA LEU A 199 7.37 -3.61 -19.78
C LEU A 199 8.43 -3.75 -20.89
N GLN A 200 8.41 -2.84 -21.88
CA GLN A 200 9.43 -2.80 -22.93
C GLN A 200 10.80 -2.39 -22.38
N LYS A 201 10.85 -1.36 -21.53
CA LYS A 201 12.10 -0.81 -20.98
C LYS A 201 12.86 -1.84 -20.14
N ILE A 202 12.14 -2.63 -19.34
CA ILE A 202 12.75 -3.66 -18.48
C ILE A 202 13.17 -4.90 -19.29
N GLY A 203 12.79 -4.97 -20.58
CA GLY A 203 13.17 -6.08 -21.45
C GLY A 203 12.53 -7.40 -21.03
N VAL A 204 11.41 -7.35 -20.31
CA VAL A 204 10.70 -8.54 -19.88
C VAL A 204 10.31 -9.30 -21.17
N LYS A 205 10.51 -10.62 -21.24
CA LYS A 205 10.11 -11.39 -22.44
C LYS A 205 8.61 -11.66 -22.40
N PRO A 206 7.85 -11.48 -23.51
CA PRO A 206 6.41 -11.70 -23.52
C PRO A 206 5.95 -13.05 -22.94
N ARG A 207 6.79 -14.10 -23.02
CA ARG A 207 6.55 -15.41 -22.40
C ARG A 207 6.28 -15.38 -20.89
N TYR A 208 6.70 -14.32 -20.18
CA TYR A 208 6.50 -14.19 -18.73
C TYR A 208 5.11 -13.64 -18.37
N TRP A 209 4.32 -13.14 -19.33
CA TRP A 209 2.98 -12.60 -19.07
C TRP A 209 1.92 -12.82 -20.17
N LYS A 210 2.30 -13.20 -21.39
CA LYS A 210 1.36 -13.63 -22.46
C LYS A 210 1.05 -15.12 -22.31
N LYS A 211 -0.21 -15.49 -22.56
CA LYS A 211 -0.69 -16.89 -22.57
C LYS A 211 0.01 -17.71 -23.64
#